data_AF-A0A2J6S3N0-F1
#
_entry.id   AF-A0A2J6S3N0-F1
#
_cell.length_a   1.000
_cell.length_b   1.000
_cell.length_c   1.000
_cell.angle_alpha   90.00
_cell.angle_beta   90.00
_cell.angle_gamma   90.00
#
_symmetry.space_group_name_H-M   'P 1'
#
loop_
_entity.id
_entity.type
_entity.pdbx_description
1 polymer ?
#
loop_
_entity_poly.entity_id
_entity_poly.type
_entity_poly.pdbx_seq_one_letter_code
_entity_poly.pdbx_strand_id
1 'polypeptide(L)'
;PVREHWQIDKEALAKKFPDGWNPRKRLSPDAATGIRALHAQMPERYTTAALSQEFGVTAEAIRRILKSKWSPSPEEETDRQQRWLKRGQLVWTRYAALGLKPPKPWREMGIGQGKPEWMKRKQEWTKRQEEPRVIPALITTARRREAKSSNGVSTTTQGSSLADRIS
;
A
#
# COMPACT_ATOMS: atom_id res chain seq x y z
N PRO A 1 -36.99 5.00 36.92
CA PRO A 1 -35.79 5.70 37.47
C PRO A 1 -35.55 7.01 36.71
N VAL A 2 -35.26 8.09 37.44
CA VAL A 2 -34.90 9.39 36.84
C VAL A 2 -33.57 9.19 36.10
N ARG A 3 -33.47 9.70 34.86
CA ARG A 3 -32.23 9.63 34.10
C ARG A 3 -31.23 10.62 34.69
N GLU A 4 -30.00 10.15 34.88
CA GLU A 4 -28.90 11.00 35.34
C GLU A 4 -28.53 12.04 34.27
N HIS A 5 -28.04 13.21 34.69
CA HIS A 5 -27.73 14.32 33.76
C HIS A 5 -26.79 13.90 32.61
N TRP A 6 -25.77 13.08 32.91
CA TRP A 6 -24.82 12.61 31.89
C TRP A 6 -25.47 11.74 30.80
N GLN A 7 -26.58 11.05 31.12
CA GLN A 7 -27.33 10.25 30.15
C GLN A 7 -28.10 11.16 29.19
N ILE A 8 -28.75 12.20 29.74
CA ILE A 8 -29.48 13.20 28.97
C ILE A 8 -28.53 13.94 28.04
N ASP A 9 -27.36 14.35 28.53
CA ASP A 9 -26.34 15.03 27.73
C ASP A 9 -25.81 14.14 26.61
N LYS A 10 -25.56 12.85 26.90
CA LYS A 10 -25.11 11.88 25.90
C LYS A 10 -26.14 11.65 24.80
N GLU A 11 -27.41 11.51 25.17
CA GLU A 11 -28.53 11.38 24.22
C GLU A 11 -28.69 12.66 23.38
N ALA A 12 -28.61 13.84 23.99
CA ALA A 12 -28.64 15.11 23.29
C ALA A 12 -27.48 15.25 22.30
N LEU A 13 -26.28 14.79 22.67
CA LEU A 13 -25.11 14.79 21.78
C LEU A 13 -25.30 13.85 20.59
N ALA A 14 -25.78 12.63 20.83
CA ALA A 14 -26.07 11.66 19.78
C ALA A 14 -27.14 12.18 18.80
N LYS A 15 -28.15 12.89 19.32
CA LYS A 15 -29.19 13.53 18.51
C LYS A 15 -28.66 14.68 17.65
N LYS A 16 -27.74 15.49 18.19
CA LYS A 16 -27.12 16.61 17.45
C LYS A 16 -26.10 16.16 16.42
N PHE A 17 -25.40 15.05 16.69
CA PHE A 17 -24.30 14.54 15.88
C PHE A 17 -24.50 13.05 15.57
N PRO A 18 -25.36 12.70 14.60
CA PRO A 18 -25.67 11.31 14.27
C PRO A 18 -24.44 10.54 13.76
N ASP A 19 -23.56 11.18 12.99
CA ASP A 19 -22.28 10.61 12.52
C ASP A 19 -21.16 10.65 13.59
N GLY A 20 -21.50 11.09 14.80
CA GLY A 20 -20.58 11.31 15.89
C GLY A 20 -19.91 12.68 15.88
N TRP A 21 -19.25 13.00 16.99
CA TRP A 21 -18.49 14.23 17.13
C TRP A 21 -17.20 14.18 16.31
N ASN A 22 -17.18 14.84 15.15
CA ASN A 22 -16.00 14.97 14.29
C ASN A 22 -15.61 16.45 14.08
N PRO A 23 -14.79 17.03 14.96
CA PRO A 23 -14.41 18.43 14.83
C PRO A 23 -13.64 18.68 13.53
N ARG A 24 -14.00 19.76 12.83
CA ARG A 24 -13.49 20.07 11.48
C ARG A 24 -12.00 20.43 11.47
N LYS A 25 -11.51 21.06 12.54
CA LYS A 25 -10.12 21.54 12.68
C LYS A 25 -9.43 20.79 13.81
N ARG A 26 -9.05 19.54 13.58
CA ARG A 26 -8.23 18.76 14.52
C ARG A 26 -6.77 18.98 14.22
N LEU A 27 -6.03 19.45 15.22
CA LEU A 27 -4.58 19.51 15.12
C LEU A 27 -4.01 18.08 15.13
N SER A 28 -3.04 17.80 14.26
CA SER A 28 -2.33 16.53 14.29
C SER A 28 -1.52 16.43 15.60
N PRO A 29 -1.34 15.22 16.16
CA PRO A 29 -0.53 15.06 17.37
C PRO A 29 0.89 15.62 17.22
N ASP A 30 1.48 15.45 16.03
CA ASP A 30 2.81 15.96 15.71
C ASP A 30 2.87 17.49 15.67
N ALA A 31 1.86 18.14 15.09
CA ALA A 31 1.78 19.60 15.11
C ALA A 31 1.62 20.15 16.55
N ALA A 32 0.91 19.45 17.44
CA ALA A 32 0.85 19.82 18.85
C ALA A 32 2.24 19.74 19.53
N THR A 33 3.03 18.72 19.20
CA THR A 33 4.43 18.60 19.66
C THR A 33 5.30 19.71 19.09
N GLY A 34 5.16 20.03 17.81
CA GLY A 34 5.85 21.15 17.17
C GLY A 34 5.56 22.50 17.82
N ILE A 35 4.29 22.77 18.17
CA ILE A 35 3.90 23.98 18.91
C ILE A 35 4.63 24.06 20.26
N ARG A 36 4.71 22.96 21.01
CA ARG A 36 5.45 22.93 22.28
C ARG A 36 6.93 23.22 22.07
N ALA A 37 7.54 22.62 21.05
CA ALA A 37 8.95 22.82 20.73
C ALA A 37 9.26 24.28 20.36
N LEU A 38 8.43 24.91 19.51
CA LEU A 38 8.58 26.31 19.11
C LEU A 38 8.46 27.25 20.32
N HIS A 39 7.44 27.05 21.16
CA HIS A 39 7.24 27.89 22.34
C HIS A 39 8.37 27.72 23.37
N ALA A 40 8.90 26.50 23.52
CA ALA A 40 10.02 26.23 24.42
C ALA A 40 11.33 26.90 23.95
N GLN A 41 11.56 27.00 22.65
CA GLN A 41 12.77 27.63 22.09
C GLN A 41 12.74 29.16 22.21
N MET A 42 11.60 29.78 21.87
CA MET A 42 11.47 31.24 21.84
C MET A 42 10.10 31.69 22.36
N PRO A 43 9.90 31.73 23.69
CA PRO A 43 8.61 32.06 24.28
C PRO A 43 8.16 33.50 23.99
N GLU A 44 9.10 34.44 23.87
CA GLU A 44 8.82 35.85 23.58
C GLU A 44 8.28 36.07 22.16
N ARG A 45 8.76 35.31 21.18
CA ARG A 45 8.31 35.38 19.78
C ARG A 45 7.06 34.55 19.54
N TYR A 46 7.06 33.32 20.04
CA TYR A 46 5.94 32.38 19.88
C TYR A 46 5.00 32.46 21.07
N THR A 47 4.36 33.61 21.23
CA THR A 47 3.31 33.80 22.24
C THR A 47 2.07 33.00 21.87
N THR A 48 1.18 32.79 22.85
CA THR A 48 -0.10 32.09 22.61
C THR A 48 -0.95 32.73 21.52
N ALA A 49 -0.91 34.05 21.38
CA ALA A 49 -1.62 34.78 20.34
C ALA A 49 -0.98 34.58 18.96
N ALA A 50 0.35 34.64 18.87
CA ALA A 50 1.08 34.42 17.61
C ALA A 50 0.88 32.99 17.07
N LEU A 51 1.01 31.99 17.93
CA LEU A 51 0.77 30.60 17.57
C LEU A 51 -0.71 30.36 17.18
N SER A 52 -1.65 31.12 17.77
CA SER A 52 -3.08 31.00 17.45
C SER A 52 -3.36 31.40 16.02
N GLN A 53 -2.72 32.49 15.58
CA GLN A 53 -2.84 32.99 14.21
C GLN A 53 -2.18 32.03 13.22
N GLU A 54 -0.96 31.58 13.51
CA GLU A 54 -0.20 30.70 12.60
C GLU A 54 -0.90 29.36 12.35
N PHE A 55 -1.37 28.70 13.42
CA PHE A 55 -1.99 27.38 13.32
C PHE A 55 -3.51 27.44 13.11
N GLY A 56 -4.11 28.63 13.05
CA GLY A 56 -5.56 28.81 12.82
C GLY A 56 -6.45 28.14 13.89
N VAL A 57 -5.94 28.01 15.11
CA VAL A 57 -6.61 27.42 16.28
C VAL A 57 -6.79 28.47 17.36
N THR A 58 -7.86 28.35 18.15
CA THR A 58 -8.16 29.30 19.23
C THR A 58 -7.03 29.36 20.26
N ALA A 59 -6.72 30.55 20.80
CA ALA A 59 -5.72 30.75 21.83
C ALA A 59 -5.91 29.85 23.07
N GLU A 60 -7.16 29.51 23.42
CA GLU A 60 -7.47 28.56 24.49
C GLU A 60 -7.00 27.13 24.18
N ALA A 61 -7.13 26.68 22.93
CA ALA A 61 -6.62 25.38 22.53
C ALA A 61 -5.10 25.32 22.68
N ILE A 62 -4.40 26.41 22.34
CA ILE A 62 -2.95 26.52 22.51
C ILE A 62 -2.57 26.50 23.97
N ARG A 63 -3.24 27.27 24.84
CA ARG A 63 -3.04 27.19 26.29
C ARG A 63 -3.20 25.78 26.82
N ARG A 64 -4.21 25.03 26.35
CA ARG A 64 -4.41 23.62 26.72
C ARG A 64 -3.28 22.72 26.23
N ILE A 65 -2.80 22.92 25.00
CA ILE A 65 -1.65 22.17 24.45
C ILE A 65 -0.39 22.41 25.29
N LEU A 66 -0.10 23.67 25.60
CA LEU A 66 1.06 24.07 26.40
C LEU A 66 0.96 23.63 27.86
N LYS A 67 -0.25 23.58 28.43
CA LYS A 67 -0.49 23.09 29.80
C LYS A 67 -0.42 21.56 29.89
N SER A 68 -0.73 20.85 28.81
CA SER A 68 -0.71 19.38 28.78
C SER A 68 0.73 18.85 28.85
N LYS A 69 1.01 18.00 29.84
CA LYS A 69 2.34 17.39 30.05
C LYS A 69 2.51 16.02 29.39
N TRP A 70 1.41 15.42 28.91
CA TRP A 70 1.47 14.09 28.33
C TRP A 70 2.20 14.13 26.97
N SER A 71 3.28 13.36 26.90
CA SER A 71 4.04 13.07 25.69
C SER A 71 4.33 11.57 25.67
N PRO A 72 4.18 10.89 24.53
CA PRO A 72 4.56 9.49 24.42
C PRO A 72 6.06 9.34 24.66
N SER A 73 6.44 8.27 25.35
CA SER A 73 7.84 7.83 25.41
C SER A 73 8.35 7.48 24.01
N PRO A 74 9.65 7.60 23.70
CA PRO A 74 10.22 7.15 22.44
C PRO A 74 9.83 5.71 22.09
N GLU A 75 9.80 4.81 23.08
CA GLU A 75 9.40 3.41 22.89
C GLU A 75 7.91 3.29 22.55
N GLU A 76 7.04 4.06 23.20
CA GLU A 76 5.60 4.06 22.92
C GLU A 76 5.28 4.63 21.53
N GLU A 77 6.06 5.60 21.07
CA GLU A 77 5.90 6.18 19.74
C GLU A 77 6.31 5.18 18.65
N THR A 78 7.41 4.45 18.85
CA THR A 78 7.82 3.37 17.93
C THR A 78 6.79 2.22 17.91
N ASP A 79 6.29 1.78 19.07
CA ASP A 79 5.22 0.78 19.14
C ASP A 79 3.95 1.26 18.43
N ARG A 80 3.56 2.53 18.61
CA ARG A 80 2.42 3.12 17.90
C ARG A 80 2.62 3.10 16.38
N GLN A 81 3.80 3.51 15.93
CA GLN A 81 4.16 3.51 14.51
C GLN A 81 4.11 2.08 13.95
N GLN A 82 4.65 1.10 14.68
CA GLN A 82 4.56 -0.31 14.29
C GLN A 82 3.12 -0.80 14.22
N ARG A 83 2.27 -0.48 15.21
CA ARG A 83 0.84 -0.81 15.18
C ARG A 83 0.13 -0.16 14.00
N TRP A 84 0.44 1.09 13.70
CA TRP A 84 -0.14 1.80 12.56
C TRP A 84 0.32 1.19 11.23
N LEU A 85 1.60 0.84 11.10
CA LEU A 85 2.15 0.15 9.94
C LEU A 85 1.48 -1.22 9.74
N LYS A 86 1.41 -2.05 10.79
CA LYS A 86 0.71 -3.35 10.76
C LYS A 86 -0.76 -3.20 10.35
N ARG A 87 -1.46 -2.20 10.90
CA ARG A 87 -2.84 -1.89 10.50
C ARG A 87 -2.91 -1.51 9.02
N GLY A 88 -2.01 -0.65 8.55
CA GLY A 88 -1.94 -0.25 7.15
C GLY A 88 -1.71 -1.45 6.22
N GLN A 89 -0.83 -2.37 6.59
CA GLN A 89 -0.62 -3.62 5.86
C GLN A 89 -1.93 -4.42 5.77
N LEU A 90 -2.61 -4.67 6.89
CA LEU A 90 -3.86 -5.43 6.90
C LEU A 90 -4.96 -4.78 6.04
N VAL A 91 -5.12 -3.46 6.16
CA VAL A 91 -6.11 -2.69 5.39
C VAL A 91 -5.82 -2.77 3.90
N TRP A 92 -4.57 -2.57 3.48
CA TRP A 92 -4.20 -2.62 2.07
C TRP A 92 -4.16 -4.03 1.49
N THR A 93 -3.84 -5.05 2.29
CA THR A 93 -4.00 -6.46 1.88
C THR A 93 -5.46 -6.77 1.59
N ARG A 94 -6.39 -6.33 2.47
CA ARG A 94 -7.83 -6.48 2.23
C ARG A 94 -8.27 -5.73 0.96
N TYR A 95 -7.82 -4.50 0.75
CA TYR A 95 -8.18 -3.73 -0.44
C TYR A 95 -7.55 -4.32 -1.73
N ALA A 96 -6.33 -4.84 -1.66
CA ALA A 96 -5.70 -5.53 -2.77
C ALA A 96 -6.47 -6.80 -3.16
N ALA A 97 -6.97 -7.55 -2.18
CA ALA A 97 -7.84 -8.70 -2.42
C ALA A 97 -9.16 -8.30 -3.11
N LEU A 98 -9.68 -7.10 -2.83
CA LEU A 98 -10.82 -6.50 -3.52
C LEU A 98 -10.46 -5.91 -4.91
N GLY A 99 -9.21 -6.03 -5.36
CA GLY A 99 -8.74 -5.56 -6.66
C GLY A 99 -8.31 -4.09 -6.73
N LEU A 100 -8.28 -3.38 -5.60
CA LEU A 100 -7.79 -2.01 -5.53
C LEU A 100 -6.25 -1.99 -5.52
N LYS A 101 -5.64 -1.11 -6.31
CA LYS A 101 -4.18 -1.01 -6.42
C LYS A 101 -3.57 -0.30 -5.20
N PRO A 102 -2.71 -0.96 -4.40
CA PRO A 102 -2.08 -0.32 -3.25
C PRO A 102 -1.11 0.81 -3.65
N PRO A 103 -0.91 1.83 -2.79
CA PRO A 103 0.11 2.86 -2.95
C PRO A 103 1.54 2.29 -3.03
N LYS A 104 2.47 3.06 -3.60
CA LYS A 104 3.90 2.69 -3.77
C LYS A 104 4.53 2.02 -2.53
N PRO A 105 4.48 2.61 -1.31
CA PRO A 105 5.17 2.03 -0.15
C PRO A 105 4.66 0.63 0.22
N TRP A 106 3.37 0.36 0.02
CA TRP A 106 2.79 -0.96 0.30
C TRP A 106 3.13 -1.99 -0.78
N ARG A 107 3.28 -1.55 -2.04
CA ARG A 107 3.69 -2.44 -3.13
C ARG A 107 5.14 -2.87 -3.00
N GLU A 108 6.03 -1.97 -2.62
CA GLU A 108 7.45 -2.29 -2.38
C GLU A 108 7.60 -3.31 -1.24
N MET A 109 6.69 -3.27 -0.26
CA MET A 109 6.56 -4.26 0.80
C MET A 109 5.94 -5.61 0.36
N GLY A 110 5.59 -5.77 -0.92
CA GLY A 110 5.04 -7.00 -1.49
C GLY A 110 3.51 -7.10 -1.45
N ILE A 111 2.80 -6.12 -0.91
CA ILE A 111 1.33 -6.16 -0.79
C ILE A 111 0.69 -5.86 -2.15
N GLY A 112 -0.15 -6.77 -2.63
CA GLY A 112 -0.84 -6.63 -3.91
C GLY A 112 0.07 -6.76 -5.13
N GLN A 113 1.21 -7.45 -4.99
CA GLN A 113 2.06 -7.81 -6.12
C GLN A 113 1.33 -8.83 -7.01
N GLY A 114 0.71 -8.31 -8.05
CA GLY A 114 0.00 -9.06 -9.08
C GLY A 114 -0.61 -8.07 -10.07
N LYS A 115 -0.51 -8.36 -11.37
CA LYS A 115 -1.24 -7.57 -12.36
C LYS A 115 -2.75 -7.76 -12.11
N PRO A 116 -3.56 -6.68 -12.05
CA PRO A 116 -5.01 -6.80 -11.97
C PRO A 116 -5.54 -7.73 -13.07
N GLU A 117 -6.63 -8.45 -12.81
CA GLU A 117 -7.19 -9.44 -13.76
C GLU A 117 -7.40 -8.83 -15.17
N TRP A 118 -7.91 -7.60 -15.25
CA TRP A 118 -8.10 -6.88 -16.50
C TRP A 118 -6.79 -6.59 -17.28
N MET A 119 -5.65 -6.47 -16.59
CA MET A 119 -4.32 -6.33 -17.22
C MET A 119 -3.72 -7.67 -17.65
N LYS A 120 -4.10 -8.79 -16.99
CA LYS A 120 -3.69 -10.14 -17.40
C LYS A 120 -4.34 -10.52 -18.73
N ARG A 121 -5.65 -10.26 -18.87
CA ARG A 121 -6.42 -10.49 -20.11
C ARG A 121 -5.83 -9.79 -21.33
N LYS A 122 -5.39 -8.54 -21.17
CA LYS A 122 -4.72 -7.79 -22.25
C LYS A 122 -3.39 -8.42 -22.66
N GLN A 123 -2.64 -8.95 -21.69
CA GLN A 123 -1.38 -9.65 -21.94
C GLN A 123 -1.56 -11.01 -22.59
N GLU A 124 -2.58 -11.75 -22.17
CA GLU A 124 -2.96 -13.01 -22.80
C GLU A 124 -3.37 -12.77 -24.25
N TRP A 125 -4.13 -11.70 -24.53
CA TRP A 125 -4.47 -11.29 -25.88
C TRP A 125 -3.23 -10.97 -26.72
N THR A 126 -2.30 -10.14 -26.21
CA THR A 126 -1.06 -9.84 -26.94
C THR A 126 -0.18 -11.07 -27.15
N LYS A 127 -0.03 -11.90 -26.11
CA LYS A 127 0.76 -13.15 -26.17
C LYS A 127 0.18 -14.13 -27.19
N ARG A 128 -1.15 -14.24 -27.27
CA ARG A 128 -1.85 -15.06 -28.25
C ARG A 128 -1.69 -14.55 -29.69
N GLN A 129 -1.37 -13.27 -29.89
CA GLN A 129 -1.03 -12.71 -31.20
C GLN A 129 0.44 -12.95 -31.57
N GLU A 130 1.34 -12.97 -30.59
CA GLU A 130 2.77 -13.26 -30.78
C GLU A 130 3.07 -14.76 -30.92
N GLU A 131 2.23 -15.64 -30.37
CA GLU A 131 2.34 -17.08 -30.62
C GLU A 131 2.12 -17.35 -32.11
N PRO A 132 3.13 -17.90 -32.82
CA PRO A 132 2.99 -18.22 -34.23
C PRO A 132 1.81 -19.18 -34.36
N ARG A 133 0.86 -18.87 -35.23
CA ARG A 133 -0.26 -19.77 -35.53
C ARG A 133 0.31 -21.07 -36.08
N VAL A 134 0.54 -22.05 -35.22
CA VAL A 134 0.94 -23.39 -35.62
C VAL A 134 -0.27 -23.99 -36.34
N ILE A 135 -0.26 -23.91 -37.67
CA ILE A 135 -1.25 -24.60 -38.49
C ILE A 135 -1.07 -26.08 -38.17
N PRO A 136 -2.08 -26.79 -37.61
CA PRO A 136 -1.93 -28.19 -37.31
C PRO A 136 -1.60 -28.90 -38.62
N ALA A 137 -0.48 -29.63 -38.65
CA ALA A 137 -0.07 -30.37 -39.83
C ALA A 137 -1.24 -31.29 -40.23
N LEU A 138 -1.88 -30.97 -41.36
CA LEU A 138 -2.90 -31.83 -41.93
C LEU A 138 -2.22 -33.16 -42.21
N ILE A 139 -2.62 -34.18 -41.45
CA ILE A 139 -2.08 -35.53 -41.56
C ILE A 139 -2.60 -36.09 -42.89
N THR A 140 -1.92 -35.73 -43.99
CA THR A 140 -2.22 -36.28 -45.30
C THR A 140 -1.68 -37.70 -45.33
N THR A 141 -2.53 -38.66 -44.96
CA THR A 141 -2.21 -40.09 -45.06
C THR A 141 -2.36 -40.57 -46.51
N ALA A 142 -1.72 -39.89 -47.46
CA ALA A 142 -1.62 -40.37 -48.83
C ALA A 142 -0.45 -41.36 -48.94
N ARG A 143 -0.75 -42.63 -48.66
CA ARG A 143 0.15 -43.78 -48.88
C ARG A 143 0.38 -43.99 -50.38
N ARG A 144 1.40 -43.36 -50.98
CA ARG A 144 1.91 -43.72 -52.31
C ARG A 144 3.10 -44.68 -52.14
N ARG A 145 2.85 -45.97 -52.41
CA ARG A 145 3.89 -46.99 -52.65
C ARG A 145 4.72 -46.58 -53.87
N GLU A 146 6.05 -46.80 -53.85
CA GLU A 146 6.97 -47.37 -54.87
C GLU A 146 8.42 -47.27 -54.30
N ALA A 147 9.06 -48.36 -53.85
CA ALA A 147 9.99 -49.23 -54.58
C ALA A 147 11.45 -48.68 -54.78
N LYS A 148 12.37 -49.16 -53.92
CA LYS A 148 13.69 -49.79 -54.21
C LYS A 148 14.81 -49.02 -54.95
N SER A 149 15.87 -48.67 -54.23
CA SER A 149 17.32 -48.72 -54.61
C SER A 149 18.16 -48.18 -53.44
N SER A 150 18.64 -49.01 -52.50
CA SER A 150 20.00 -49.60 -52.40
C SER A 150 21.20 -48.64 -52.37
N ASN A 151 21.95 -48.75 -51.26
CA ASN A 151 23.38 -48.47 -51.02
C ASN A 151 23.81 -46.99 -50.96
N GLY A 152 24.56 -46.50 -49.97
CA GLY A 152 25.20 -47.10 -48.80
C GLY A 152 26.14 -46.06 -48.14
N VAL A 153 26.78 -46.49 -47.05
CA VAL A 153 27.98 -45.94 -46.39
C VAL A 153 27.76 -44.97 -45.21
N SER A 154 28.17 -45.52 -44.07
CA SER A 154 28.40 -45.03 -42.71
C SER A 154 29.56 -44.03 -42.58
N THR A 155 29.53 -43.10 -41.61
CA THR A 155 30.26 -43.20 -40.32
C THR A 155 30.19 -41.92 -39.47
N THR A 156 30.03 -42.18 -38.17
CA THR A 156 30.25 -41.43 -36.92
C THR A 156 31.39 -40.40 -36.88
N THR A 157 31.23 -39.34 -36.05
CA THR A 157 32.14 -38.96 -34.92
C THR A 157 32.35 -37.45 -34.74
N GLN A 158 31.73 -36.91 -33.67
CA GLN A 158 32.25 -36.01 -32.62
C GLN A 158 33.11 -34.76 -32.98
N GLY A 159 32.67 -33.60 -32.50
CA GLY A 159 33.51 -32.46 -32.11
C GLY A 159 32.80 -31.74 -30.95
N SER A 160 33.23 -31.96 -29.70
CA SER A 160 34.04 -31.02 -28.86
C SER A 160 33.43 -29.61 -28.75
N SER A 161 33.26 -28.95 -27.60
CA SER A 161 33.76 -29.14 -26.25
C SER A 161 32.99 -28.12 -25.37
N LEU A 162 32.63 -28.55 -24.15
CA LEU A 162 32.31 -27.68 -23.02
C LEU A 162 33.63 -27.15 -22.43
N ALA A 163 33.77 -25.83 -22.28
CA ALA A 163 34.67 -25.23 -21.30
C ALA A 163 34.13 -23.85 -20.91
N ASP A 164 33.46 -23.86 -19.75
CA ASP A 164 33.50 -22.88 -18.67
C ASP A 164 34.05 -21.49 -19.01
N ARG A 165 33.12 -20.53 -19.04
CA ARG A 165 33.42 -19.11 -19.00
C ARG A 165 33.00 -18.55 -17.63
N ILE A 166 34.03 -18.12 -16.91
CA ILE A 166 34.06 -16.97 -15.98
C ILE A 166 33.75 -17.32 -14.51
N SER A 167 34.85 -17.53 -13.77
CA SER A 167 35.03 -16.99 -12.42
C SER A 167 35.26 -15.49 -12.46
#